data_AF-A0A085FZT3-F1
#
_entry.id   AF-A0A085FZT3-F1
#
_cell.length_a   1.000
_cell.length_b   1.000
_cell.length_c   1.000
_cell.angle_alpha   90.00
_cell.angle_beta   90.00
_cell.angle_gamma   90.00
#
_symmetry.space_group_name_H-M   'P 1'
#
loop_
_entity.id
_entity.type
_entity.pdbx_description
1 polymer ?
#
loop_
_entity_poly.entity_id
_entity_poly.type
_entity_poly.pdbx_seq_one_letter_code
_entity_poly.pdbx_strand_id
1 'polypeptide(L)' 'DIAVYFRGYRANEGKIEVDVRSVTPPQLAIVAERFKQIFDGAKA' A
#
# COMPACT_ATOMS: atom_id res chain seq x y z
N ASP A 1 6.68 10.16 12.63
CA ASP A 1 5.48 9.32 12.71
C ASP A 1 5.32 8.57 11.39
N ILE A 2 4.85 7.33 11.42
CA ILE A 2 4.63 6.55 10.18
C ILE A 2 3.36 7.06 9.52
N ALA A 3 3.39 7.30 8.21
CA ALA A 3 2.24 7.82 7.49
C ALA A 3 2.03 7.13 6.14
N VAL A 4 0.77 6.84 5.83
CA VAL A 4 0.31 6.23 4.58
C VAL A 4 -0.74 7.16 3.96
N TYR A 5 -0.44 7.68 2.78
CA TYR A 5 -1.33 8.60 2.06
C TYR A 5 -1.78 7.99 0.74
N PHE A 6 -3.08 7.89 0.54
CA PHE A 6 -3.64 7.53 -0.77
C PHE A 6 -3.64 8.76 -1.66
N ARG A 7 -2.85 8.72 -2.74
CA ARG A 7 -2.64 9.83 -3.67
C ARG A 7 -3.66 9.86 -4.79
N GLY A 8 -4.10 8.68 -5.22
CA GLY A 8 -5.07 8.57 -6.29
C GLY A 8 -5.67 7.19 -6.39
N TYR A 9 -6.93 7.16 -6.82
CA TYR A 9 -7.63 5.94 -7.21
C TYR A 9 -8.03 6.08 -8.67
N ARG A 10 -7.44 5.26 -9.54
CA ARG A 10 -7.74 5.18 -10.97
C ARG A 10 -8.47 3.87 -11.23
N ALA A 11 -9.78 3.88 -10.97
CA ALA A 11 -10.64 2.68 -11.02
C ALA A 11 -10.60 1.97 -12.38
N ASN A 12 -10.65 2.76 -13.45
CA ASN A 12 -10.60 2.29 -14.84
C ASN A 12 -9.29 1.58 -15.20
N GLU A 13 -8.20 1.85 -14.46
CA GLU A 13 -6.92 1.18 -14.63
C GLU A 13 -6.69 0.06 -13.61
N GLY A 14 -7.61 -0.11 -12.64
CA GLY A 14 -7.42 -1.01 -11.50
C GLY A 14 -6.22 -0.62 -10.63
N LYS A 15 -5.87 0.68 -10.57
CA LYS A 15 -4.67 1.16 -9.86
C LYS A 15 -5.00 2.07 -8.69
N ILE A 16 -4.25 1.89 -7.62
CA ILE A 16 -4.21 2.77 -6.45
C ILE A 16 -2.78 3.28 -6.30
N GLU A 17 -2.62 4.58 -6.12
CA GLU A 17 -1.32 5.20 -5.86
C GLU A 17 -1.22 5.58 -4.38
N VAL A 18 -0.18 5.10 -3.71
CA VAL A 18 0.01 5.26 -2.26
C VAL A 18 1.42 5.78 -1.98
N ASP A 19 1.51 6.83 -1.18
CA ASP A 19 2.76 7.42 -0.69
C ASP A 19 2.96 7.01 0.79
N VAL A 20 3.98 6.20 1.06
CA VAL A 20 4.32 5.68 2.39
C VAL A 20 5.59 6.38 2.87
N ARG A 21 5.52 7.02 4.05
CA ARG A 21 6.59 7.86 4.59
C ARG A 21 7.11 7.35 5.92
N SER A 22 8.35 7.74 6.23
CA SER A 22 9.02 7.45 7.51
C SER A 22 9.17 5.95 7.81
N VAL A 23 9.42 5.16 6.76
CA VAL A 23 9.74 3.73 6.83
C VAL A 23 11.09 3.45 6.17
N THR A 24 11.75 2.38 6.62
CA THR A 24 12.96 1.85 5.96
C THR A 24 12.58 1.02 4.72
N PRO A 25 13.53 0.77 3.78
CA PRO A 25 13.23 -0.05 2.61
C PRO A 25 12.71 -1.46 2.93
N PRO A 26 13.23 -2.20 3.94
CA PRO A 26 12.65 -3.49 4.34
C PRO A 26 11.22 -3.37 4.86
N GLN A 27 10.90 -2.32 5.62
CA GLN A 27 9.55 -2.07 6.11
C GLN A 27 8.59 -1.72 4.97
N LEU A 28 9.05 -0.97 3.96
CA LEU A 28 8.25 -0.67 2.77
C LEU A 28 7.87 -1.95 2.01
N ALA A 29 8.80 -2.91 1.89
CA ALA A 29 8.51 -4.20 1.27
C ALA A 29 7.41 -4.98 2.02
N ILE A 30 7.46 -4.97 3.35
CA ILE A 30 6.42 -5.58 4.20
C ILE A 30 5.05 -4.91 3.95
N VAL A 31 5.00 -3.57 3.92
CA VAL A 31 3.76 -2.83 3.64
C VAL A 31 3.17 -3.21 2.29
N ALA A 32 4.00 -3.30 1.25
CA ALA A 32 3.56 -3.71 -0.08
C ALA A 32 3.00 -5.14 -0.09
N GLU A 33 3.66 -6.08 0.61
CA GLU A 33 3.18 -7.46 0.73
C GLU A 33 1.82 -7.53 1.45
N ARG A 34 1.63 -6.75 2.52
CA ARG A 34 0.35 -6.69 3.24
C ARG A 34 -0.78 -6.16 2.37
N PHE A 35 -0.53 -5.11 1.58
CA PHE A 35 -1.52 -4.65 0.61
C PHE A 35 -1.91 -5.75 -0.38
N LYS A 36 -0.92 -6.46 -0.92
CA LYS A 36 -1.18 -7.58 -1.83
C LYS A 36 -2.06 -8.65 -1.17
N GLN A 37 -1.72 -9.07 0.05
CA GLN A 37 -2.51 -10.05 0.80
C GLN A 37 -3.96 -9.60 1.00
N ILE A 38 -4.18 -8.34 1.39
CA ILE A 38 -5.53 -7.77 1.59
C ILE A 38 -6.31 -7.78 0.27
N PHE A 39 -5.71 -7.37 -0.85
CA PHE A 39 -6.37 -7.38 -2.16
C PHE A 39 -6.61 -8.78 -2.71
N ASP A 40 -5.78 -9.76 -2.34
CA ASP A 40 -5.96 -11.17 -2.67
C ASP A 40 -7.06 -11.84 -1.79
N GLY A 41 -7.74 -11.07 -0.94
CA GLY A 41 -8.83 -11.54 -0.10
C GLY A 41 -8.37 -12.24 1.19
N ALA A 42 -7.09 -12.13 1.55
CA ALA A 42 -6.65 -12.52 2.88
C ALA A 42 -7.30 -11.58 3.91
N LYS A 43 -7.88 -12.14 4.97
CA LYS A 43 -8.45 -11.34 6.05
C LYS A 43 -7.32 -10.56 6.74
N ALA A 44 -7.56 -9.26 6.94
CA ALA A 44 -6.69 -8.36 7.70
C ALA A 44 -6.55 -8.78 9.16
#